data_AF-A0A433E948-F1
#
_entry.id   AF-A0A433E948-F1
#
_cell.length_a   1.000
_cell.length_b   1.000
_cell.length_c   1.000
_cell.angle_alpha   90.00
_cell.angle_beta   90.00
_cell.angle_gamma   90.00
#
_symmetry.space_group_name_H-M   'P 1'
#
loop_
_entity.id
_entity.type
_entity.pdbx_description
1 polymer ?
#
loop_
_entity_poly.entity_id
_entity_poly.type
_entity_poly.pdbx_seq_one_letter_code
_entity_poly.pdbx_strand_id
1 'polypeptide(L)'
;MTQEPEFNTSHPEYVPFSNAYIGHVMTGGIVAVTVGIVYWLLSIPFSALKVNLQDFVIFIVLVVIGSELIVTLLQRPLVIKARHGSPGGALYAAYEVIVTPVVAGIGAFLAFQSIAIGGTMFALFLVACLLVAFLTKPWERGLSRAEVRSKYEETKQFIKDDIVEERRKNADVSDEHRKLFER
;
A
#
# COMPACT_ATOMS: atom_id res chain seq x y z
N MET A 1 -24.61 -17.92 -19.26
CA MET A 1 -24.91 -16.64 -18.60
C MET A 1 -24.60 -16.80 -17.12
N THR A 2 -23.35 -16.58 -16.73
CA THR A 2 -23.00 -16.47 -15.31
C THR A 2 -23.56 -15.14 -14.84
N GLN A 3 -24.53 -15.15 -13.93
CA GLN A 3 -25.00 -13.91 -13.31
C GLN A 3 -23.78 -13.22 -12.68
N GLU A 4 -23.47 -12.00 -13.13
CA GLU A 4 -22.48 -11.18 -12.43
C GLU A 4 -23.01 -10.93 -11.00
N PRO A 5 -22.18 -11.11 -9.97
CA PRO A 5 -22.62 -10.95 -8.60
C PRO A 5 -23.17 -9.53 -8.40
N GLU A 6 -24.43 -9.44 -7.99
CA GLU A 6 -25.12 -8.18 -7.71
C GLU A 6 -24.39 -7.43 -6.60
N PHE A 7 -23.59 -6.44 -6.97
CA PHE A 7 -22.78 -5.67 -6.04
C PHE A 7 -23.66 -4.64 -5.35
N ASN A 8 -24.09 -4.97 -4.12
CA ASN A 8 -24.96 -4.12 -3.33
C ASN A 8 -24.27 -2.80 -2.91
N THR A 9 -24.65 -1.69 -3.54
CA THR A 9 -24.14 -0.33 -3.29
C THR A 9 -24.76 0.35 -2.05
N SER A 10 -25.73 -0.29 -1.38
CA SER A 10 -26.43 0.28 -0.22
C SER A 10 -25.69 0.11 1.11
N HIS A 11 -24.64 -0.70 1.15
CA HIS A 11 -23.83 -0.88 2.36
C HIS A 11 -22.67 0.12 2.40
N PRO A 12 -22.45 0.82 3.54
CA PRO A 12 -21.27 1.67 3.71
C PRO A 12 -20.00 0.85 3.44
N GLU A 13 -19.01 1.51 2.86
CA GLU A 13 -17.74 0.92 2.43
C GLU A 13 -16.87 0.57 3.65
N TYR A 14 -17.35 -0.39 4.43
CA TYR A 14 -16.75 -0.83 5.67
C TYR A 14 -15.80 -1.98 5.36
N VAL A 15 -14.51 -1.66 5.29
CA VAL A 15 -13.47 -2.69 5.21
C VAL A 15 -13.38 -3.38 6.58
N PRO A 16 -13.54 -4.71 6.65
CA PRO A 16 -13.38 -5.44 7.91
C PRO A 16 -12.01 -5.16 8.52
N PHE A 17 -11.94 -5.03 9.84
CA PHE A 17 -10.70 -4.77 10.57
C PHE A 17 -9.57 -5.73 10.20
N SER A 18 -9.88 -7.02 10.03
CA SER A 18 -8.91 -8.04 9.63
C SER A 18 -8.30 -7.75 8.26
N ASN A 19 -9.08 -7.30 7.27
CA ASN A 19 -8.57 -7.02 5.93
C ASN A 19 -7.71 -5.75 5.91
N ALA A 20 -8.11 -4.71 6.65
CA ALA A 20 -7.31 -3.50 6.81
C ALA A 20 -5.98 -3.78 7.52
N TYR A 21 -6.02 -4.61 8.57
CA TYR A 21 -4.83 -5.02 9.32
C TYR A 21 -3.89 -5.87 8.47
N ILE A 22 -4.39 -6.85 7.71
CA ILE A 22 -3.56 -7.68 6.84
C ILE A 22 -2.84 -6.84 5.77
N GLY A 23 -3.52 -5.84 5.20
CA GLY A 23 -2.90 -4.91 4.24
C GLY A 23 -1.78 -4.08 4.85
N HIS A 24 -2.02 -3.54 6.06
CA HIS A 24 -1.01 -2.79 6.81
C HIS A 24 0.18 -3.67 7.19
N VAL A 25 -0.05 -4.89 7.69
CA VAL A 25 1.01 -5.85 8.03
C VAL A 25 1.86 -6.24 6.82
N MET A 26 1.26 -6.45 5.65
CA MET A 26 2.02 -6.75 4.43
C MET A 26 2.92 -5.58 4.02
N THR A 27 2.39 -4.35 4.08
CA THR A 27 3.13 -3.14 3.71
C THR A 27 4.23 -2.85 4.73
N GLY A 28 3.92 -2.92 6.02
CA GLY A 28 4.87 -2.80 7.13
C GLY A 28 5.95 -3.86 7.11
N GLY A 29 5.63 -5.09 6.71
CA GLY A 29 6.60 -6.18 6.53
C GLY A 29 7.66 -5.84 5.48
N ILE A 30 7.26 -5.32 4.31
CA ILE A 30 8.21 -4.89 3.26
C ILE A 30 9.12 -3.76 3.77
N VAL A 31 8.52 -2.77 4.44
CA VAL A 31 9.27 -1.65 5.04
C VAL A 31 10.29 -2.17 6.06
N ALA A 32 9.88 -3.07 6.95
CA ALA A 32 10.74 -3.59 8.00
C ALA A 32 11.88 -4.46 7.48
N VAL A 33 11.65 -5.29 6.45
CA VAL A 33 12.74 -6.03 5.78
C VAL A 33 13.73 -5.06 5.14
N THR A 34 13.23 -4.03 4.47
CA THR A 34 14.08 -3.01 3.83
C THR A 34 14.92 -2.27 4.87
N VAL A 35 14.30 -1.79 5.95
CA VAL A 35 15.00 -1.12 7.07
C VAL A 35 15.99 -2.07 7.74
N GLY A 36 15.64 -3.34 7.92
CA GLY A 36 16.51 -4.36 8.49
C GLY A 36 17.79 -4.56 7.68
N ILE A 37 17.67 -4.66 6.35
CA ILE A 37 18.83 -4.77 5.45
C ILE A 37 19.70 -3.51 5.52
N VAL A 38 19.09 -2.33 5.45
CA VAL A 38 19.83 -1.05 5.50
C VAL A 38 20.55 -0.88 6.84
N TYR A 39 19.89 -1.21 7.95
CA TYR A 39 20.51 -1.17 9.27
C TYR A 39 21.66 -2.16 9.38
N TRP A 40 21.49 -3.38 8.87
CA TRP A 40 22.54 -4.38 8.88
C TRP A 40 23.78 -3.89 8.13
N LEU A 41 23.61 -3.29 6.95
CA LEU A 41 24.70 -2.67 6.19
C LEU A 41 25.39 -1.52 6.97
N LEU A 42 24.61 -0.69 7.68
CA LEU A 42 25.16 0.37 8.54
C LEU A 42 25.92 -0.20 9.75
N SER A 43 25.50 -1.34 10.30
CA SER A 43 26.16 -1.94 11.47
C SER A 43 27.58 -2.48 11.18
N ILE A 44 27.93 -2.69 9.91
CA ILE A 44 29.25 -3.18 9.48
C ILE A 44 30.36 -2.16 9.83
N PRO A 45 30.30 -0.90 9.35
CA PRO A 45 31.30 0.12 9.69
C PRO A 45 31.12 0.71 11.10
N PHE A 46 29.91 0.69 11.67
CA PHE A 46 29.62 1.35 12.96
C PHE A 46 29.47 0.34 14.11
N SER A 47 30.54 0.16 14.89
CA SER A 47 30.54 -0.77 16.04
C SER A 47 29.48 -0.47 17.10
N ALA A 48 29.10 0.81 17.26
CA ALA A 48 28.05 1.25 18.18
C ALA A 48 26.63 0.78 17.80
N LEU A 49 26.45 0.25 16.59
CA LEU A 49 25.19 -0.28 16.08
C LEU A 49 25.17 -1.81 16.02
N LYS A 50 26.19 -2.49 16.57
CA LYS A 50 26.19 -3.94 16.61
C LYS A 50 25.21 -4.45 17.65
N VAL A 51 24.31 -5.30 17.20
CA VAL A 51 23.32 -6.01 18.02
C VAL A 51 23.38 -7.49 17.71
N ASN A 52 22.93 -8.32 18.65
CA ASN A 52 22.75 -9.74 18.36
C ASN A 52 21.67 -9.91 17.29
N LEU A 53 21.93 -10.77 16.28
CA LEU A 53 21.00 -10.99 15.17
C LEU A 53 19.66 -11.53 15.65
N GLN A 54 19.65 -12.43 16.64
CA GLN A 54 18.42 -13.00 17.18
C GLN A 54 17.55 -11.92 17.85
N ASP A 55 18.16 -11.09 18.71
CA ASP A 55 17.46 -10.00 19.38
C ASP A 55 16.93 -8.97 18.37
N PHE A 56 17.71 -8.69 17.33
CA PHE A 56 17.31 -7.80 16.25
C PHE A 56 16.11 -8.31 15.45
N VAL A 57 16.10 -9.60 15.09
CA VAL A 57 14.98 -10.20 14.36
C VAL A 57 13.71 -10.19 15.20
N ILE A 58 13.80 -10.58 16.49
CA ILE A 58 12.65 -10.54 17.40
C ILE A 58 12.13 -9.10 17.53
N PHE A 59 13.04 -8.14 17.70
CA PHE A 59 12.69 -6.73 17.78
C PHE A 59 11.94 -6.22 16.54
N ILE A 60 12.45 -6.48 15.34
CA ILE A 60 11.81 -6.07 14.07
C ILE A 60 10.39 -6.64 13.96
N VAL A 61 10.20 -7.92 14.30
CA VAL A 61 8.89 -8.56 14.26
C VAL A 61 7.91 -7.90 15.23
N LEU A 62 8.36 -7.60 16.46
CA LEU A 62 7.53 -6.93 17.46
C LEU A 62 7.17 -5.50 17.06
N VAL A 63 8.11 -4.76 16.47
CA VAL A 63 7.86 -3.41 15.97
C VAL A 63 6.79 -3.43 14.88
N VAL A 64 6.91 -4.31 13.88
CA VAL A 64 5.90 -4.41 12.81
C VAL A 64 4.53 -4.74 13.40
N ILE A 65 4.43 -5.80 14.20
CA ILE A 65 3.12 -6.20 14.73
C ILE A 65 2.54 -5.08 15.61
N GLY A 66 3.35 -4.47 16.47
CA GLY A 66 2.92 -3.42 17.37
C GLY A 66 2.53 -2.12 16.66
N SER A 67 3.36 -1.62 15.74
CA SER A 67 3.09 -0.38 15.02
C SER A 67 1.85 -0.51 14.15
N GLU A 68 1.71 -1.61 13.42
CA GLU A 68 0.57 -1.85 12.53
C GLU A 68 -0.74 -1.98 13.30
N LEU A 69 -0.70 -2.62 14.48
CA LEU A 69 -1.85 -2.64 15.39
C LEU A 69 -2.23 -1.24 15.85
N ILE A 70 -1.26 -0.43 16.28
CA ILE A 70 -1.51 0.95 16.76
C ILE A 70 -2.05 1.83 15.63
N VAL A 71 -1.44 1.80 14.44
CA VAL A 71 -1.90 2.56 13.27
C VAL A 71 -3.32 2.18 12.90
N THR A 72 -3.63 0.88 12.82
CA THR A 72 -4.97 0.39 12.47
C THR A 72 -6.01 0.86 13.51
N LEU A 73 -5.66 0.85 14.80
CA LEU A 73 -6.54 1.33 15.87
C LEU A 73 -6.79 2.84 15.80
N LEU A 74 -5.76 3.64 15.50
CA LEU A 74 -5.86 5.09 15.38
C LEU A 74 -6.62 5.54 14.12
N GLN A 75 -6.51 4.80 13.02
CA GLN A 75 -7.21 5.11 11.77
C GLN A 75 -8.69 4.72 11.80
N ARG A 76 -9.07 3.69 12.56
CA ARG A 76 -10.46 3.19 12.63
C ARG A 76 -11.52 4.23 13.00
N PRO A 77 -11.34 5.12 13.99
CA PRO A 77 -12.32 6.18 14.28
C PRO A 77 -12.44 7.18 13.12
N LEU A 78 -11.36 7.45 12.37
CA LEU A 78 -11.40 8.32 11.20
C LEU A 78 -12.17 7.68 10.04
N VAL A 79 -11.97 6.38 9.79
CA VAL A 79 -12.70 5.60 8.78
C VAL A 79 -14.19 5.52 9.12
N ILE A 80 -14.54 5.31 10.39
CA ILE A 80 -15.94 5.29 10.87
C ILE A 80 -16.60 6.67 10.70
N LYS A 81 -15.87 7.74 11.05
CA LYS A 81 -16.38 9.12 10.93
C LYS A 81 -16.56 9.55 9.46
N ALA A 82 -15.68 9.09 8.57
CA ALA A 82 -15.72 9.44 7.16
C ALA A 82 -16.61 8.53 6.31
N ARG A 83 -17.10 7.39 6.85
CA ARG A 83 -17.88 6.35 6.14
C ARG A 83 -17.24 5.90 4.81
N HIS A 84 -15.92 5.94 4.72
CA HIS A 84 -15.17 5.68 3.50
C HIS A 84 -13.91 4.87 3.82
N GLY A 85 -13.62 3.85 2.99
CA GLY A 85 -12.53 2.89 3.26
C GLY A 85 -11.12 3.51 3.19
N SER A 86 -10.95 4.56 2.38
CA SER A 86 -9.74 5.39 2.31
C SER A 86 -10.16 6.85 2.37
N PRO A 87 -10.40 7.41 3.57
CA PRO A 87 -10.98 8.74 3.69
C PRO A 87 -10.08 9.85 3.14
N GLY A 88 -8.78 9.57 2.99
CA GLY A 88 -7.75 10.53 2.59
C GLY A 88 -7.60 11.68 3.59
N GLY A 89 -6.44 12.33 3.57
CA GLY A 89 -6.22 13.57 4.32
C GLY A 89 -4.96 13.60 5.16
N ALA A 90 -4.48 14.81 5.45
CA ALA A 90 -3.19 15.04 6.11
C ALA A 90 -3.07 14.36 7.48
N LEU A 91 -4.16 14.25 8.25
CA LEU A 91 -4.15 13.56 9.55
C LEU A 91 -3.97 12.04 9.39
N TYR A 92 -4.60 11.44 8.37
CA TYR A 92 -4.44 10.01 8.09
C TYR A 92 -3.00 9.69 7.68
N ALA A 93 -2.43 10.50 6.77
CA ALA A 93 -1.04 10.41 6.36
C ALA A 93 -0.06 10.65 7.53
N ALA A 94 -0.36 11.60 8.42
CA ALA A 94 0.49 11.88 9.58
C ALA A 94 0.60 10.68 10.54
N TYR A 95 -0.50 9.96 10.80
CA TYR A 95 -0.45 8.76 11.64
C TYR A 95 0.40 7.66 11.01
N GLU A 96 0.24 7.41 9.70
CA GLU A 96 1.00 6.39 8.99
C GLU A 96 2.51 6.70 8.95
N VAL A 97 2.87 7.98 8.76
CA VAL A 97 4.27 8.41 8.69
C VAL A 97 4.94 8.50 10.05
N ILE A 98 4.23 8.88 11.12
CA ILE A 98 4.86 9.20 12.42
C ILE A 98 4.79 8.04 13.43
N VAL A 99 3.72 7.26 13.45
CA VAL A 99 3.53 6.24 14.50
C VAL A 99 4.59 5.15 14.41
N THR A 100 4.81 4.60 13.23
CA THR A 100 5.75 3.50 13.03
C THR A 100 7.20 3.89 13.40
N PRO A 101 7.73 5.04 12.96
CA PRO A 101 9.06 5.49 13.39
C PRO A 101 9.18 5.71 14.90
N VAL A 102 8.16 6.31 15.53
CA VAL A 102 8.17 6.56 16.98
C VAL A 102 8.19 5.24 17.75
N VAL A 103 7.35 4.27 17.36
CA VAL A 103 7.31 2.94 17.97
C VAL A 103 8.65 2.21 17.78
N ALA A 104 9.24 2.28 16.58
CA ALA A 104 10.55 1.70 16.31
C ALA A 104 11.67 2.34 17.14
N GLY A 105 11.70 3.68 17.23
CA GLY A 105 12.72 4.40 17.99
C GLY A 105 12.66 4.14 19.48
N ILE A 106 11.46 4.25 20.08
CA ILE A 106 11.26 3.97 21.51
C ILE A 106 11.50 2.50 21.79
N GLY A 107 10.96 1.59 20.96
CA GLY A 107 11.16 0.16 21.12
C GLY A 107 12.63 -0.23 21.07
N ALA A 108 13.40 0.33 20.14
CA ALA A 108 14.83 0.08 20.01
C ALA A 108 15.63 0.62 21.20
N PHE A 109 15.28 1.81 21.68
CA PHE A 109 15.87 2.37 22.89
C PHE A 109 15.61 1.46 24.11
N LEU A 110 14.38 0.98 24.28
CA LEU A 110 14.02 0.10 25.40
C LEU A 110 14.65 -1.30 25.27
N ALA A 111 14.76 -1.85 24.07
CA ALA A 111 15.32 -3.18 23.84
C ALA A 111 16.85 -3.21 24.02
N PHE A 112 17.54 -2.22 23.48
CA PHE A 112 19.01 -2.21 23.41
C PHE A 112 19.67 -1.21 24.36
N GLN A 113 18.87 -0.42 25.10
CA GLN A 113 19.34 0.59 26.06
C GLN A 113 20.34 1.59 25.44
N SER A 114 20.17 1.88 24.15
CA SER A 114 21.09 2.70 23.35
C SER A 114 20.34 3.79 22.59
N ILE A 115 20.70 5.04 22.88
CA ILE A 115 20.17 6.21 22.17
C ILE A 115 20.60 6.20 20.70
N ALA A 116 21.81 5.71 20.39
CA ALA A 116 22.28 5.60 19.02
C ALA A 116 21.41 4.63 18.21
N ILE A 117 21.15 3.42 18.75
CA ILE A 117 20.31 2.42 18.07
C ILE A 117 18.86 2.92 17.96
N GLY A 118 18.32 3.52 19.02
CA GLY A 118 16.99 4.13 19.00
C GLY A 118 16.84 5.24 17.96
N GLY A 119 17.79 6.17 17.91
CA GLY A 119 17.82 7.26 16.95
C GLY A 119 17.97 6.77 15.50
N THR A 120 18.84 5.79 15.27
CA THR A 120 19.00 5.18 13.94
C THR A 120 17.72 4.46 13.49
N MET A 121 17.06 3.70 14.37
CA MET A 121 15.79 3.05 14.05
C MET A 121 14.69 4.05 13.72
N PHE A 122 14.54 5.09 14.54
CA PHE A 122 13.60 6.18 14.26
C PHE A 122 13.86 6.79 12.88
N ALA A 123 15.11 7.14 12.58
CA ALA A 123 15.47 7.79 11.32
C ALA A 123 15.22 6.88 10.09
N LEU A 124 15.62 5.60 10.17
CA LEU A 124 15.44 4.67 9.05
C LEU A 124 13.96 4.40 8.76
N PHE A 125 13.16 4.14 9.80
CA PHE A 125 11.73 3.95 9.63
C PHE A 125 11.06 5.23 9.12
N LEU A 126 11.46 6.41 9.61
CA LEU A 126 10.90 7.69 9.15
C LEU A 126 11.16 7.90 7.67
N VAL A 127 12.39 7.68 7.21
CA VAL A 127 12.75 7.80 5.79
C VAL A 127 11.97 6.79 4.95
N ALA A 128 11.87 5.54 5.40
CA ALA A 128 11.13 4.50 4.68
C ALA A 128 9.63 4.83 4.60
N CYS A 129 9.01 5.26 5.70
CA CYS A 129 7.61 5.67 5.73
C CYS A 129 7.36 6.91 4.85
N LEU A 130 8.27 7.89 4.83
CA LEU A 130 8.18 9.04 3.94
C LEU A 130 8.28 8.64 2.46
N LEU A 131 9.18 7.71 2.13
CA LEU A 131 9.30 7.15 0.78
C LEU A 131 8.01 6.44 0.36
N VAL A 132 7.46 5.58 1.22
CA VAL A 132 6.19 4.89 0.95
C VAL A 132 5.07 5.91 0.80
N ALA A 133 4.95 6.86 1.72
CA ALA A 133 3.93 7.91 1.64
C ALA A 133 4.06 8.75 0.37
N PHE A 134 5.27 9.02 -0.11
CA PHE A 134 5.48 9.72 -1.38
C PHE A 134 4.99 8.91 -2.58
N LEU A 135 5.15 7.58 -2.56
CA LEU A 135 4.71 6.68 -3.62
C LEU A 135 3.20 6.41 -3.57
N THR A 136 2.63 6.21 -2.38
CA THR A 136 1.22 5.85 -2.19
C THR A 136 0.31 7.06 -2.07
N LYS A 137 0.88 8.25 -1.83
CA LYS A 137 0.18 9.53 -1.61
C LYS A 137 -1.03 9.38 -0.68
N PRO A 138 -0.83 8.98 0.59
CA PRO A 138 -1.93 8.69 1.52
C PRO A 138 -2.77 9.93 1.87
N TRP A 139 -2.30 11.13 1.50
CA TRP A 139 -3.07 12.37 1.61
C TRP A 139 -4.10 12.57 0.48
N GLU A 140 -3.96 11.88 -0.65
CA GLU A 140 -4.97 11.86 -1.71
C GLU A 140 -6.08 10.86 -1.33
N ARG A 141 -7.33 11.19 -1.68
CA ARG A 141 -8.45 10.27 -1.47
C ARG A 141 -8.33 9.08 -2.41
N GLY A 142 -8.44 7.88 -1.87
CA GLY A 142 -8.56 6.69 -2.71
C GLY A 142 -9.85 6.73 -3.52
N LEU A 143 -9.84 6.15 -4.72
CA LEU A 143 -11.05 6.02 -5.53
C LEU A 143 -12.11 5.22 -4.76
N SER A 144 -13.33 5.75 -4.74
CA SER A 144 -14.47 5.02 -4.19
C SER A 144 -14.80 3.80 -5.05
N ARG A 145 -15.40 2.75 -4.48
CA ARG A 145 -15.80 1.56 -5.26
C ARG A 145 -16.71 1.89 -6.46
N ALA A 146 -17.50 2.96 -6.38
CA ALA A 146 -18.32 3.44 -7.49
C ALA A 146 -17.47 3.99 -8.64
N GLU A 147 -16.41 4.75 -8.34
CA GLU A 147 -15.48 5.29 -9.34
C GLU A 147 -14.55 4.21 -9.91
N VAL A 148 -14.12 3.23 -9.09
CA VAL A 148 -13.40 2.05 -9.60
C VAL A 148 -14.26 1.29 -10.60
N ARG A 149 -15.57 1.20 -10.37
CA ARG A 149 -16.50 0.54 -11.29
C ARG A 149 -16.71 1.34 -12.57
N SER A 150 -16.88 2.66 -12.48
CA SER A 150 -17.02 3.48 -13.69
C SER A 150 -15.76 3.38 -14.57
N LYS A 151 -14.57 3.41 -13.96
CA LYS A 151 -13.30 3.23 -14.66
C LYS A 151 -13.14 1.82 -15.25
N TYR A 152 -13.61 0.79 -14.54
CA TYR A 152 -13.60 -0.59 -15.06
C TYR A 152 -14.53 -0.76 -16.27
N GLU A 153 -15.75 -0.23 -16.20
CA GLU A 153 -16.70 -0.28 -17.31
C GLU A 153 -16.24 0.56 -18.50
N GLU A 154 -15.66 1.75 -18.26
CA GLU A 154 -15.04 2.59 -19.28
C GLU A 154 -13.91 1.83 -20.01
N THR A 155 -13.05 1.15 -19.25
CA THR A 155 -11.95 0.33 -19.82
C THR A 155 -12.50 -0.86 -20.61
N LYS A 156 -13.55 -1.52 -20.11
CA LYS A 156 -14.20 -2.66 -20.78
C LYS A 156 -14.88 -2.24 -22.09
N GLN A 157 -15.52 -1.08 -22.11
CA GLN A 157 -16.12 -0.50 -23.31
C GLN A 157 -15.03 -0.10 -24.32
N PHE A 158 -13.97 0.57 -23.87
CA PHE A 158 -12.83 0.92 -24.72
C PHE A 158 -12.22 -0.31 -25.41
N ILE A 159 -11.91 -1.37 -24.65
CA ILE A 159 -11.34 -2.61 -25.22
C ILE A 159 -12.32 -3.27 -26.21
N LYS A 160 -13.62 -3.25 -25.91
CA LYS A 160 -14.63 -3.83 -26.80
C LYS A 160 -14.74 -3.05 -28.11
N ASP A 161 -14.74 -1.73 -28.03
CA ASP A 161 -14.84 -0.84 -29.18
C ASP A 161 -13.59 -0.96 -30.06
N ASP A 162 -12.40 -1.02 -29.45
CA ASP A 162 -11.12 -1.24 -30.13
C ASP A 162 -11.08 -2.57 -30.90
N ILE A 163 -11.54 -3.68 -30.28
CA ILE A 163 -11.63 -4.99 -30.95
C ILE A 163 -12.62 -4.96 -32.14
N VAL A 164 -13.74 -4.24 -32.02
CA VAL A 164 -14.73 -4.12 -33.10
C VAL A 164 -14.17 -3.29 -34.25
N GLU A 165 -13.45 -2.22 -33.94
CA GLU A 165 -12.78 -1.36 -34.92
C GLU A 165 -11.68 -2.13 -35.67
N GLU A 166 -10.85 -2.90 -34.97
CA GLU A 166 -9.86 -3.79 -35.60
C GLU A 166 -10.51 -4.81 -36.55
N ARG A 167 -11.62 -5.44 -36.14
CA ARG A 167 -12.34 -6.38 -37.03
C ARG A 167 -12.89 -5.68 -38.27
N ARG A 168 -13.43 -4.47 -38.13
CA ARG A 168 -13.92 -3.69 -39.28
C ARG A 168 -12.80 -3.34 -40.23
N LYS A 169 -11.67 -2.86 -39.69
CA LYS A 169 -10.48 -2.55 -40.50
C LYS A 169 -9.95 -3.78 -41.23
N ASN A 170 -9.86 -4.93 -40.56
CA ASN A 170 -9.42 -6.17 -41.19
C ASN A 170 -10.40 -6.66 -42.28
N ALA A 171 -11.71 -6.48 -42.09
CA ALA A 171 -12.70 -6.80 -43.10
C ALA A 171 -12.59 -5.87 -44.33
N ASP A 172 -12.41 -4.57 -44.12
CA ASP A 172 -12.24 -3.58 -45.19
C ASP A 172 -10.97 -3.86 -46.02
N VAL A 173 -9.86 -4.14 -45.35
CA VAL A 173 -8.60 -4.56 -46.01
C VAL A 173 -8.80 -5.86 -46.81
N SER A 174 -9.52 -6.84 -46.25
CA SER A 174 -9.81 -8.09 -46.96
C SER A 174 -10.67 -7.87 -48.22
N ASP A 175 -11.64 -6.95 -48.16
CA ASP A 175 -12.49 -6.62 -49.30
C ASP A 175 -11.74 -5.81 -50.37
N GLU A 176 -10.84 -4.91 -49.96
CA GLU A 176 -9.95 -4.20 -50.87
C GLU A 176 -9.01 -5.17 -51.60
N HIS A 177 -8.38 -6.11 -50.87
CA HIS A 177 -7.55 -7.15 -51.45
C HIS A 177 -8.35 -8.00 -52.46
N ARG A 178 -9.59 -8.38 -52.15
CA ARG A 178 -10.43 -9.16 -53.08
C ARG A 178 -10.68 -8.41 -54.40
N LYS A 179 -11.02 -7.12 -54.33
CA LYS A 179 -11.26 -6.29 -55.52
C LYS A 179 -10.02 -6.13 -56.41
N LEU A 180 -8.81 -6.20 -55.83
CA LEU A 180 -7.56 -6.16 -56.59
C LEU A 180 -7.30 -7.45 -57.38
N PHE A 181 -7.75 -8.61 -56.92
CA PHE A 181 -7.59 -9.89 -57.62
C PHE A 181 -8.61 -10.13 -58.75
N GLU A 182 -9.77 -9.46 -58.70
CA GLU A 182 -10.83 -9.59 -59.70
C GLU A 182 -10.67 -8.66 -60.91
N ARG A 183 -9.59 -7.87 -60.96
CA ARG A 183 -9.28 -6.89 -62.02
C ARG A 183 -8.13 -7.37 -62.90
#